data_AF-A0A265Q5B5-F1
#
_entry.id   AF-A0A265Q5B5-F1
#
_cell.length_a   1.000
_cell.length_b   1.000
_cell.length_c   1.000
_cell.angle_alpha   90.00
_cell.angle_beta   90.00
_cell.angle_gamma   90.00
#
_symmetry.space_group_name_H-M   'P 1'
#
loop_
_entity.id
_entity.type
_entity.pdbx_description
1 polymer ?
#
loop_
_entity_poly.entity_id
_entity_poly.type
_entity_poly.pdbx_seq_one_letter_code
_entity_poly.pdbx_strand_id
1 'polypeptide(L)'
;MKRQRLIKSDMSFYKKTEIVLYNYEKLKLAVKQKEEDIKYIRENGLPERSKSIVFFSTAGNMSAGDRYVELIEKYKADIAETERDIARIDNALDKVRDDKYFKIVELKYLKQEIKTDGEIADILEKEDHYRKK
;
A
#
# COMPACT_ATOMS: atom_id res chain seq x y z
N MET A 1 -4.99 42.91 -5.46
CA MET A 1 -5.04 41.61 -4.75
C MET A 1 -4.34 40.54 -5.59
N LYS A 2 -3.22 39.99 -5.11
CA LYS A 2 -2.42 38.97 -5.83
C LYS A 2 -3.14 37.62 -5.77
N ARG A 3 -3.46 37.07 -6.95
CA ARG A 3 -3.89 35.67 -7.10
C ARG A 3 -2.76 34.74 -6.68
N GLN A 4 -2.86 34.18 -5.47
CA GLN A 4 -2.04 33.04 -5.06
C GLN A 4 -2.40 31.89 -5.99
N ARG A 5 -1.47 31.50 -6.88
CA ARG A 5 -1.58 30.29 -7.70
C ARG A 5 -1.63 29.11 -6.74
N LEU A 6 -2.84 28.63 -6.45
CA LEU A 6 -3.07 27.33 -5.82
C LEU A 6 -2.39 26.28 -6.70
N ILE A 7 -1.25 25.79 -6.22
CA ILE A 7 -0.60 24.51 -6.51
C ILE A 7 -0.84 24.01 -7.94
N LYS A 8 0.18 24.19 -8.81
CA LYS A 8 0.20 23.69 -10.20
C LYS A 8 -0.30 22.24 -10.26
N SER A 9 -1.46 22.06 -10.88
CA SER A 9 -2.19 20.82 -11.08
C SER A 9 -1.64 19.99 -12.24
N ASP A 10 -0.35 19.71 -12.27
CA ASP A 10 0.26 18.88 -13.33
C ASP A 10 1.33 17.95 -12.74
N MET A 11 0.91 16.99 -11.90
CA MET A 11 1.78 15.83 -11.65
C MET A 11 1.79 14.94 -12.90
N SER A 12 2.97 14.73 -13.47
CA SER A 12 3.16 13.83 -14.61
C SER A 12 2.73 12.41 -14.28
N PHE A 13 2.34 11.65 -15.30
CA PHE A 13 2.02 10.22 -15.15
C PHE A 13 3.15 9.46 -14.46
N TYR A 14 4.41 9.80 -14.79
CA TYR A 14 5.60 9.27 -14.12
C TYR A 14 5.52 9.44 -12.58
N LYS A 15 5.29 10.66 -12.10
CA LYS A 15 5.27 10.95 -10.66
C LYS A 15 4.09 10.28 -9.95
N LYS A 16 2.95 10.16 -10.63
CA LYS A 16 1.79 9.43 -10.11
C LYS A 16 2.11 7.94 -9.95
N THR A 17 2.71 7.32 -10.96
CA THR A 17 3.13 5.91 -10.91
C THR A 17 4.16 5.69 -9.81
N GLU A 18 5.15 6.57 -9.68
CA GLU A 18 6.16 6.48 -8.62
C GLU A 18 5.54 6.50 -7.21
N ILE A 19 4.56 7.37 -6.96
CA ILE A 19 3.83 7.41 -5.68
C ILE A 19 3.08 6.09 -5.42
N VAL A 20 2.43 5.54 -6.44
CA VAL A 20 1.72 4.25 -6.34
C VAL A 20 2.70 3.13 -5.97
N LEU A 21 3.84 3.05 -6.66
CA LEU A 21 4.88 2.04 -6.43
C LEU A 21 5.50 2.16 -5.03
N TYR A 22 5.78 3.38 -4.56
CA TYR A 22 6.28 3.59 -3.20
C TYR A 22 5.27 3.22 -2.11
N ASN A 23 3.98 3.42 -2.38
CA ASN A 23 2.92 3.12 -1.41
C ASN A 23 2.51 1.65 -1.45
N TYR A 24 2.78 0.93 -2.54
CA TYR A 24 2.40 -0.48 -2.70
C TYR A 24 2.86 -1.37 -1.53
N GLU A 25 4.13 -1.29 -1.13
CA GLU A 25 4.64 -2.04 0.03
C GLU A 25 3.99 -1.58 1.35
N LYS A 26 3.66 -0.29 1.48
CA LYS A 26 2.94 0.23 2.65
C LYS A 26 1.50 -0.28 2.71
N LEU A 27 0.84 -0.45 1.57
CA LEU A 27 -0.51 -1.02 1.49
C LEU A 27 -0.51 -2.47 1.98
N LYS A 28 0.47 -3.28 1.57
CA LYS A 28 0.64 -4.65 2.08
C LYS A 28 0.86 -4.68 3.59
N LEU A 29 1.76 -3.83 4.09
CA LEU A 29 2.01 -3.73 5.53
C LEU A 29 0.76 -3.30 6.29
N ALA A 30 -0.02 -2.37 5.72
CA ALA A 30 -1.26 -1.90 6.32
C ALA A 30 -2.39 -2.95 6.34
N VAL A 31 -2.40 -3.90 5.40
CA VAL A 31 -3.29 -5.08 5.46
C VAL A 31 -2.83 -6.00 6.60
N LYS A 32 -1.56 -6.38 6.60
CA LYS A 32 -1.00 -7.28 7.61
C LYS A 32 -1.21 -6.77 9.04
N GLN A 33 -0.97 -5.48 9.27
CA GLN A 33 -1.19 -4.87 10.58
C GLN A 33 -2.66 -4.97 11.01
N LYS A 34 -3.61 -4.72 10.11
CA LYS A 34 -5.04 -4.84 10.44
C LYS A 34 -5.46 -6.28 10.71
N GLU A 35 -4.88 -7.26 10.00
CA GLU A 35 -5.11 -8.68 10.28
C GLU A 35 -4.59 -9.07 11.68
N GLU A 36 -3.41 -8.58 12.06
CA GLU A 36 -2.84 -8.75 13.39
C GLU A 36 -3.72 -8.08 14.46
N ASP A 37 -4.23 -6.87 14.19
CA ASP A 37 -5.15 -6.17 15.09
C ASP A 37 -6.47 -6.95 15.28
N ILE A 38 -7.05 -7.48 14.19
CA ILE A 38 -8.24 -8.35 14.24
C ILE A 38 -7.96 -9.59 15.09
N LYS A 39 -6.80 -10.22 14.90
CA LYS A 39 -6.41 -11.42 15.67
C LYS A 39 -6.27 -11.09 17.15
N TYR A 40 -5.59 -9.99 17.47
CA TYR A 40 -5.43 -9.52 18.83
C TYR A 40 -6.78 -9.26 19.50
N ILE A 41 -7.71 -8.60 18.79
CA ILE A 41 -9.06 -8.32 19.29
C ILE A 41 -9.85 -9.60 19.55
N ARG A 42 -9.69 -10.63 18.70
CA ARG A 42 -10.31 -11.96 18.91
C ARG A 42 -9.78 -12.69 20.14
N GLU A 43 -8.49 -12.57 20.42
CA GLU A 43 -7.84 -13.28 21.53
C GLU A 43 -7.96 -12.54 22.86
N ASN A 44 -7.91 -11.19 22.85
CA ASN A 44 -7.79 -10.36 24.06
C ASN A 44 -9.03 -9.47 24.32
N GLY A 45 -9.99 -9.40 23.39
CA GLY A 45 -11.17 -8.54 23.50
C GLY A 45 -10.95 -7.12 22.97
N LEU A 46 -11.90 -6.22 23.24
CA LEU A 46 -11.84 -4.83 22.78
C LEU A 46 -10.66 -4.08 23.44
N PRO A 47 -9.77 -3.45 22.66
CA PRO A 47 -8.72 -2.61 23.23
C PRO A 47 -9.34 -1.39 23.91
N GLU A 48 -8.95 -1.13 25.16
CA GLU A 48 -9.49 -0.02 25.98
C GLU A 48 -9.30 1.37 25.35
N ARG A 49 -8.28 1.53 24.48
CA ARG A 49 -8.00 2.77 23.73
C ARG A 49 -7.41 2.47 22.35
N SER A 50 -8.26 2.27 21.35
CA SER A 50 -7.82 2.40 19.96
C SER A 50 -7.60 3.88 19.64
N LYS A 51 -6.35 4.30 19.40
CA LYS A 51 -6.00 5.72 19.12
C LYS A 51 -6.60 6.26 17.82
N SER A 52 -7.09 5.40 16.94
CA SER A 52 -7.53 5.75 15.57
C SER A 52 -9.00 5.45 15.27
N ILE A 53 -9.75 4.88 16.21
CA ILE A 53 -11.17 4.54 16.00
C ILE A 53 -12.06 5.51 16.78
N VAL A 54 -12.70 6.41 16.04
CA VAL A 54 -13.84 7.18 16.53
C VAL A 54 -15.08 6.33 16.25
N PHE A 55 -15.65 5.71 17.28
CA PHE A 55 -16.98 5.11 17.19
C PHE A 55 -18.00 6.24 17.10
N PHE A 56 -18.67 6.38 15.95
CA PHE A 56 -19.88 7.17 15.86
C PHE A 56 -20.99 6.33 16.48
N SER A 57 -21.29 6.55 17.77
CA SER A 57 -22.46 5.97 18.41
C SER A 57 -23.71 6.48 17.68
N THR A 58 -24.23 5.70 16.74
CA THR A 58 -25.48 6.01 16.05
C THR A 58 -26.60 5.77 17.06
N ALA A 59 -27.02 6.85 17.74
CA ALA A 59 -28.24 6.97 18.55
C ALA A 59 -28.85 5.64 19.06
N GLY A 60 -28.22 5.03 20.06
CA GLY A 60 -28.73 3.83 20.71
C GLY A 60 -27.69 3.24 21.68
N ASN A 61 -28.14 2.68 22.81
CA ASN A 61 -27.29 1.98 23.77
C ASN A 61 -26.71 0.71 23.12
N MET A 62 -25.66 0.83 22.30
CA MET A 62 -24.93 -0.31 21.75
C MET A 62 -24.20 -1.05 22.86
N SER A 63 -24.40 -2.37 22.93
CA SER A 63 -23.69 -3.22 23.87
C SER A 63 -22.20 -3.32 23.51
N ALA A 64 -21.36 -3.75 24.45
CA ALA A 64 -19.95 -3.99 24.18
C ALA A 64 -19.74 -5.08 23.11
N GLY A 65 -20.67 -6.04 23.00
CA GLY A 65 -20.66 -7.07 21.95
C GLY A 65 -20.93 -6.51 20.56
N ASP A 66 -21.90 -5.58 20.43
CA ASP A 66 -22.21 -4.97 19.14
C ASP A 66 -21.06 -4.12 18.62
N ARG A 67 -20.40 -3.37 19.52
CA ARG A 67 -19.19 -2.58 19.19
C ARG A 67 -18.02 -3.46 18.74
N TYR A 68 -17.90 -4.63 19.34
CA TYR A 68 -16.88 -5.62 18.95
C TYR A 68 -17.10 -6.10 17.51
N VAL A 69 -18.33 -6.47 17.18
CA VAL A 69 -18.68 -6.96 15.83
C VAL A 69 -18.47 -5.86 14.80
N GLU A 70 -19.00 -4.66 15.05
CA GLU A 70 -18.88 -3.52 14.13
C GLU A 70 -17.41 -3.15 13.85
N LEU A 71 -16.55 -3.22 14.89
CA LEU A 71 -15.12 -2.94 14.74
C LEU A 71 -14.41 -3.95 13.83
N ILE A 72 -14.69 -5.24 14.04
CA ILE A 72 -14.11 -6.31 13.24
C ILE A 72 -14.61 -6.22 11.79
N GLU A 73 -15.89 -5.93 11.58
CA GLU A 73 -16.46 -5.74 10.25
C GLU A 73 -15.85 -4.55 9.52
N LYS A 74 -15.64 -3.43 10.22
CA LYS A 74 -14.95 -2.28 9.66
C LYS A 74 -13.54 -2.62 9.21
N TYR A 75 -12.75 -3.28 10.05
CA TYR A 75 -11.39 -3.67 9.66
C TYR A 75 -11.37 -4.64 8.49
N LYS A 76 -12.30 -5.60 8.44
CA LYS A 76 -12.44 -6.50 7.28
C LYS A 76 -12.80 -5.74 6.01
N ALA A 77 -13.68 -4.76 6.08
CA ALA A 77 -14.05 -3.93 4.93
C ALA A 77 -12.83 -3.13 4.42
N ASP A 78 -12.09 -2.49 5.34
CA ASP A 78 -10.88 -1.73 5.02
C ASP A 78 -9.79 -2.63 4.39
N ILE A 79 -9.61 -3.85 4.92
CA ILE A 79 -8.70 -4.85 4.34
C ILE A 79 -9.14 -5.19 2.92
N ALA A 80 -10.41 -5.55 2.72
CA ALA A 80 -10.91 -5.95 1.41
C ALA A 80 -10.85 -4.83 0.36
N GLU A 81 -10.98 -3.56 0.76
CA GLU A 81 -10.73 -2.43 -0.13
C GLU A 81 -9.25 -2.32 -0.51
N THR A 82 -8.37 -2.37 0.50
CA THR A 82 -6.92 -2.28 0.29
C THR A 82 -6.40 -3.43 -0.59
N GLU A 83 -6.89 -4.65 -0.38
CA GLU A 83 -6.54 -5.83 -1.18
C GLU A 83 -6.96 -5.68 -2.65
N ARG A 84 -8.13 -5.09 -2.93
CA ARG A 84 -8.55 -4.82 -4.30
C ARG A 84 -7.61 -3.82 -4.98
N ASP A 85 -7.13 -2.82 -4.26
CA ASP A 85 -6.17 -1.87 -4.81
C ASP A 85 -4.80 -2.51 -5.06
N ILE A 86 -4.32 -3.33 -4.13
CA ILE A 86 -3.12 -4.16 -4.33
C ILE A 86 -3.28 -5.02 -5.58
N ALA A 87 -4.40 -5.72 -5.73
CA ALA A 87 -4.65 -6.57 -6.89
C ALA A 87 -4.70 -5.78 -8.21
N ARG A 88 -5.22 -4.54 -8.21
CA ARG A 88 -5.17 -3.67 -9.40
C ARG A 88 -3.75 -3.29 -9.76
N ILE A 89 -2.92 -2.98 -8.76
CA ILE A 89 -1.50 -2.66 -8.96
C ILE A 89 -0.77 -3.88 -9.51
N ASP A 90 -0.99 -5.07 -8.93
CA ASP A 90 -0.39 -6.33 -9.39
C ASP A 90 -0.75 -6.63 -10.85
N ASN A 91 -2.03 -6.52 -11.20
CA ASN A 91 -2.48 -6.69 -12.59
C ASN A 91 -1.86 -5.67 -13.55
N ALA A 92 -1.61 -4.44 -13.09
CA ALA A 92 -0.94 -3.42 -13.89
C ALA A 92 0.56 -3.72 -14.07
N LEU A 93 1.22 -4.17 -12.99
CA LEU A 93 2.63 -4.60 -13.01
C LEU A 93 2.82 -5.81 -13.93
N ASP A 94 1.92 -6.77 -13.89
CA ASP A 94 1.98 -7.98 -14.73
C ASP A 94 1.92 -7.65 -16.22
N LYS A 95 1.12 -6.66 -16.63
CA LYS A 95 1.05 -6.21 -18.03
C LYS A 95 2.34 -5.60 -18.55
N VAL A 96 3.17 -5.06 -17.65
CA VAL A 96 4.45 -4.43 -18.01
C VAL A 96 5.64 -5.30 -17.61
N ARG A 97 5.41 -6.51 -17.09
CA ARG A 97 6.45 -7.39 -16.54
C ARG A 97 7.45 -7.85 -17.61
N ASP A 98 7.00 -8.00 -18.85
CA ASP A 98 7.83 -8.40 -19.99
C ASP A 98 8.65 -7.23 -20.58
N ASP A 99 8.45 -6.01 -20.09
CA ASP A 99 9.23 -4.85 -20.54
C ASP A 99 10.67 -4.94 -20.03
N LYS A 100 11.64 -4.65 -20.92
CA LYS A 100 13.08 -4.67 -20.60
C LYS A 100 13.47 -3.74 -19.44
N TYR A 101 12.69 -2.68 -19.19
CA TYR A 101 12.93 -1.74 -18.11
C TYR A 101 12.16 -2.07 -16.82
N PHE A 102 11.28 -3.07 -16.84
CA PHE A 102 10.55 -3.50 -15.64
C PHE A 102 11.47 -3.91 -14.50
N LYS A 103 12.63 -4.47 -14.83
CA LYS A 103 13.65 -4.87 -13.85
C LYS A 103 14.11 -3.70 -12.97
N ILE A 104 14.19 -2.49 -13.51
CA ILE A 104 14.50 -1.27 -12.75
C ILE A 104 13.42 -1.00 -11.71
N VAL A 105 12.15 -1.14 -12.11
CA VAL A 105 11.00 -0.91 -11.23
C VAL A 105 10.98 -1.94 -10.09
N GLU A 106 11.24 -3.21 -10.41
CA GLU A 106 11.34 -4.30 -9.43
C GLU A 106 12.42 -4.01 -8.39
N LEU A 107 13.65 -3.70 -8.83
CA LEU A 107 14.79 -3.49 -7.95
C LEU A 107 14.64 -2.23 -7.08
N LYS A 108 14.13 -1.14 -7.66
CA LYS A 108 14.04 0.16 -6.99
C LYS A 108 12.85 0.28 -6.03
N TYR A 109 11.68 -0.25 -6.41
CA TYR A 109 10.45 -0.01 -5.67
C TYR A 109 9.86 -1.26 -5.01
N LEU A 110 9.95 -2.43 -5.66
CA LEU A 110 9.32 -3.65 -5.13
C LEU A 110 10.20 -4.39 -4.11
N LYS A 111 11.51 -4.49 -4.38
CA LYS A 111 12.46 -5.16 -3.47
C LYS A 111 13.03 -4.22 -2.41
N GLN A 112 13.09 -2.91 -2.68
CA GLN A 112 13.73 -1.90 -1.83
C GLN A 112 15.19 -2.23 -1.40
N GLU A 113 15.81 -3.22 -2.05
CA GLU A 113 17.18 -3.67 -1.77
C GLU A 113 18.22 -2.68 -2.28
N ILE A 114 17.88 -1.94 -3.35
CA ILE A 114 18.83 -1.10 -4.08
C ILE A 114 18.40 0.35 -4.01
N LYS A 115 19.30 1.20 -3.49
CA LYS A 115 19.02 2.62 -3.25
C LYS A 115 19.67 3.54 -4.27
N THR A 116 20.69 3.06 -4.99
CA THR A 116 21.45 3.89 -5.92
C THR A 116 21.28 3.44 -7.37
N ASP A 117 21.20 4.41 -8.28
CA ASP A 117 21.04 4.13 -9.71
C ASP A 117 22.27 3.39 -10.31
N GLY A 118 23.45 3.54 -9.69
CA GLY A 118 24.68 2.84 -10.10
C GLY A 118 24.63 1.33 -9.87
N GLU A 119 24.13 0.90 -8.71
CA GLU A 119 23.95 -0.53 -8.40
C GLU A 119 22.93 -1.20 -9.34
N ILE A 120 21.89 -0.46 -9.74
CA ILE A 120 20.92 -0.94 -10.73
C ILE A 120 21.59 -1.12 -12.09
N ALA A 121 22.44 -0.18 -12.51
CA ALA A 121 23.18 -0.26 -13.77
C ALA A 121 24.12 -1.48 -13.80
N ASP A 122 24.87 -1.71 -12.73
CA ASP A 122 25.80 -2.85 -12.62
C ASP A 122 25.09 -4.21 -12.73
N ILE A 123 23.88 -4.34 -12.17
CA ILE A 123 23.08 -5.57 -12.26
C ILE A 123 22.57 -5.77 -13.67
N LEU A 124 22.07 -4.71 -14.32
CA LEU A 124 21.55 -4.79 -15.67
C LEU A 124 22.65 -5.09 -16.70
N GLU A 125 23.83 -4.48 -16.57
CA GLU A 125 24.97 -4.79 -17.44
C GLU A 125 25.41 -6.25 -17.32
N LYS A 126 25.41 -6.80 -16.10
CA LYS A 126 25.71 -8.21 -15.88
C LYS A 126 24.66 -9.10 -16.54
N GLU A 127 23.36 -8.82 -16.37
CA GLU A 127 22.28 -9.60 -17.00
C GLU A 127 22.35 -9.58 -18.54
N ASP A 128 22.62 -8.41 -19.15
CA ASP A 128 22.78 -8.29 -20.61
C ASP A 128 23.99 -9.06 -21.13
N HIS A 129 25.08 -9.12 -20.35
CA HIS A 129 26.26 -9.91 -20.70
C HIS A 129 25.99 -11.43 -20.65
N TYR A 130 25.13 -11.91 -19.75
CA TYR A 130 24.74 -13.33 -19.69
C TYR A 130 23.73 -13.73 -20.78
N ARG A 131 22.91 -12.80 -21.28
CA ARG A 131 21.95 -13.08 -22.38
C ARG A 131 22.57 -13.17 -23.77
N LYS A 132 23.79 -12.64 -23.97
CA LYS A 132 24.49 -12.63 -25.27
C LYS A 132 25.44 -13.82 -25.49
N LYS A 133 25.42 -14.81 -24.60
CA LYS A 133 26.28 -16.00 -24.64
C LYS A 133 25.43 -17.25 -24.85
#